data_AF-A0A7Y2DPZ6-F1
#
_entry.id   AF-A0A7Y2DPZ6-F1
#
_cell.length_a   1.000
_cell.length_b   1.000
_cell.length_c   1.000
_cell.angle_alpha   90.00
_cell.angle_beta   90.00
_cell.angle_gamma   90.00
#
_symmetry.space_group_name_H-M   'P 1'
#
loop_
_entity.id
_entity.type
_entity.pdbx_description
1 polymer ?
#
loop_
_entity_poly.entity_id
_entity_poly.type
_entity_poly.pdbx_seq_one_letter_code
_entity_poly.pdbx_strand_id
1 'polypeptide(L)'
;MDVSAMTWIVALLGLAVIILLGVLQAVAVVRPRDQWTIDNVYGSDPSATDPKAYFAFNQGLAWADAFFWVPLQIAGSAGMLLGERWGFLLALAASVPFVYSAFPLFIWDRDLGYRKNYWVITWGIFPAYGLLEGIYAFARLLS
;
A
#
# COMPACT_ATOMS: atom_id res chain seq x y z
N MET A 1 -15.78 -14.69 14.59
CA MET A 1 -16.52 -14.53 13.33
C MET A 1 -16.15 -15.70 12.44
N ASP A 2 -17.12 -16.33 11.77
CA ASP A 2 -16.81 -17.49 10.93
C ASP A 2 -15.87 -17.11 9.77
N VAL A 3 -14.78 -17.84 9.63
CA VAL A 3 -13.82 -17.63 8.55
C VAL A 3 -14.32 -18.33 7.30
N SER A 4 -14.63 -17.58 6.25
CA SER A 4 -15.10 -18.14 4.98
C SER A 4 -13.95 -18.29 3.99
N ALA A 5 -14.18 -19.05 2.90
CA ALA A 5 -13.22 -19.12 1.79
C ALA A 5 -12.88 -17.71 1.25
N MET A 6 -13.85 -16.79 1.25
CA MET A 6 -13.60 -15.40 0.87
C MET A 6 -12.69 -14.67 1.86
N THR A 7 -12.80 -14.95 3.17
CA THR A 7 -11.89 -14.38 4.18
C THR A 7 -10.44 -14.76 3.87
N TRP A 8 -10.21 -16.04 3.56
CA TRP A 8 -8.89 -16.53 3.16
C TRP A 8 -8.37 -15.85 1.91
N ILE A 9 -9.19 -15.74 0.87
CA ILE A 9 -8.79 -15.09 -0.39
C ILE A 9 -8.39 -13.63 -0.15
N VAL A 10 -9.24 -12.84 0.52
CA VAL A 10 -8.99 -11.42 0.77
C VAL A 10 -7.75 -11.21 1.64
N ALA A 11 -7.62 -11.96 2.74
CA ALA A 11 -6.49 -11.81 3.65
C ALA A 11 -5.16 -12.25 3.02
N LEU A 12 -5.13 -13.37 2.28
CA LEU A 12 -3.91 -13.85 1.63
C LEU A 12 -3.48 -12.93 0.48
N LEU A 13 -4.42 -12.38 -0.30
CA LEU A 13 -4.11 -11.36 -1.31
C LEU A 13 -3.52 -10.11 -0.66
N GLY A 14 -4.09 -9.66 0.47
CA GLY A 14 -3.56 -8.52 1.24
C GLY A 14 -2.15 -8.75 1.73
N LEU A 15 -1.90 -9.92 2.32
CA LEU A 15 -0.57 -10.32 2.77
C LEU A 15 0.43 -10.35 1.62
N ALA A 16 0.06 -10.93 0.47
CA ALA A 16 0.96 -10.99 -0.68
C ALA A 16 1.35 -9.59 -1.19
N VAL A 17 0.36 -8.70 -1.34
CA VAL A 17 0.57 -7.34 -1.84
C VAL A 17 1.35 -6.49 -0.83
N ILE A 18 1.01 -6.57 0.46
CA ILE A 18 1.67 -5.74 1.48
C ILE A 18 3.09 -6.21 1.80
N ILE A 19 3.39 -7.51 1.72
CA ILE A 19 4.75 -8.01 1.91
C ILE A 19 5.64 -7.49 0.78
N LEU A 20 5.16 -7.55 -0.47
CA LEU A 20 5.88 -6.98 -1.61
C LEU A 20 6.14 -5.49 -1.42
N LEU A 21 5.09 -4.72 -1.07
CA LEU A 21 5.24 -3.29 -0.79
C LEU A 21 6.24 -3.04 0.35
N GLY A 22 6.10 -3.75 1.46
CA GLY A 22 6.96 -3.59 2.63
C GLY A 22 8.43 -3.84 2.34
N VAL A 23 8.76 -4.84 1.50
CA VAL A 23 10.14 -5.07 1.05
C VAL A 23 10.65 -3.88 0.22
N LEU A 24 9.86 -3.39 -0.73
CA LEU A 24 10.26 -2.24 -1.56
C LEU A 24 10.45 -0.97 -0.72
N GLN A 25 9.55 -0.73 0.23
CA GLN A 25 9.64 0.44 1.11
C GLN A 25 10.79 0.32 2.12
N ALA A 26 11.10 -0.88 2.61
CA ALA A 26 12.29 -1.09 3.43
C ALA A 26 13.58 -0.77 2.65
N VAL A 27 13.67 -1.14 1.36
CA VAL A 27 14.81 -0.75 0.51
C VAL A 27 14.86 0.77 0.34
N ALA A 28 13.73 1.44 0.11
CA ALA A 28 13.67 2.90 0.02
C ALA A 28 14.08 3.61 1.32
N VAL A 29 13.80 3.02 2.48
CA VAL A 29 14.26 3.54 3.78
C VAL A 29 15.78 3.38 3.95
N VAL A 30 16.33 2.22 3.62
CA VAL A 30 17.76 1.91 3.88
C VAL A 30 18.67 2.51 2.81
N ARG A 31 18.21 2.55 1.55
CA ARG A 31 18.98 2.95 0.37
C ARG A 31 18.23 3.96 -0.48
N PRO A 32 17.86 5.13 0.08
CA PRO A 32 16.93 6.04 -0.56
C PRO A 32 17.44 6.73 -1.81
N ARG A 33 18.76 6.77 -2.03
CA ARG A 33 19.41 7.47 -3.15
C ARG A 33 20.15 6.52 -4.09
N ASP A 34 20.06 5.22 -3.86
CA ASP A 34 20.67 4.23 -4.75
C ASP A 34 19.93 4.23 -6.08
N GLN A 35 20.68 4.14 -7.18
CA GLN A 35 20.10 4.15 -8.53
C GLN A 35 19.03 3.06 -8.70
N TRP A 36 19.28 1.87 -8.13
CA TRP A 36 18.29 0.78 -8.15
C TRP A 36 16.96 1.17 -7.49
N THR A 37 17.00 1.85 -6.35
CA THR A 37 15.80 2.32 -5.63
C THR A 37 15.05 3.35 -6.46
N ILE A 38 15.78 4.28 -7.08
CA ILE A 38 15.21 5.31 -7.96
C ILE A 38 14.48 4.66 -9.14
N ASP A 39 15.14 3.71 -9.80
CA ASP A 39 14.61 3.07 -11.01
C ASP A 39 13.44 2.11 -10.72
N ASN A 40 13.48 1.38 -9.60
CA ASN A 40 12.58 0.25 -9.33
C ASN A 40 11.52 0.53 -8.24
N VAL A 41 11.77 1.44 -7.31
CA VAL A 41 10.84 1.74 -6.21
C VAL A 41 10.11 3.06 -6.47
N TYR A 42 10.86 4.12 -6.76
CA TYR A 42 10.25 5.42 -7.04
C TYR A 42 9.77 5.54 -8.49
N GLY A 43 10.41 4.81 -9.41
CA GLY A 43 10.01 4.68 -10.80
C GLY A 43 10.03 5.99 -11.58
N SER A 44 10.89 6.93 -11.20
CA SER A 44 10.91 8.31 -11.70
C SER A 44 12.30 8.94 -11.61
N ASP A 45 12.56 9.98 -12.40
CA ASP A 45 13.85 10.69 -12.41
C ASP A 45 13.84 11.87 -11.43
N PRO A 46 14.77 11.94 -10.44
CA PRO A 46 14.90 13.08 -9.54
C PRO A 46 15.13 14.42 -10.27
N SER A 47 15.62 14.41 -11.51
CA SER A 47 15.85 15.63 -12.31
C SER A 47 14.57 16.30 -12.79
N ALA A 48 13.42 15.62 -12.73
CA ALA A 48 12.13 16.17 -13.10
C ALA A 48 11.64 17.27 -12.12
N THR A 49 12.29 17.45 -10.97
CA THR A 49 11.93 18.45 -9.95
C THR A 49 13.11 18.81 -9.05
N ASP A 50 12.85 19.53 -7.96
CA ASP A 50 13.82 19.72 -6.88
C ASP A 50 14.22 18.35 -6.25
N PRO A 51 15.48 17.90 -6.37
CA PRO A 51 15.87 16.57 -5.91
C PRO A 51 15.70 16.38 -4.40
N LYS A 52 15.83 17.44 -3.61
CA LYS A 52 15.65 17.37 -2.16
C LYS A 52 14.18 17.09 -1.81
N ALA A 53 13.24 17.79 -2.45
CA ALA A 53 11.82 17.55 -2.31
C ALA A 53 11.44 16.14 -2.80
N TYR A 54 11.99 15.70 -3.93
CA TYR A 54 11.78 14.35 -4.47
C TYR A 54 12.13 13.25 -3.46
N PHE A 55 13.34 13.28 -2.89
CA PHE A 55 13.76 12.26 -1.93
C PHE A 55 13.03 12.38 -0.59
N ALA A 56 12.77 13.60 -0.10
CA ALA A 56 12.02 13.80 1.13
C ALA A 56 10.60 13.23 1.02
N PHE A 57 9.96 13.46 -0.14
CA PHE A 57 8.63 12.96 -0.41
C PHE A 57 8.57 11.42 -0.43
N ASN A 58 9.40 10.79 -1.27
CA ASN A 58 9.38 9.33 -1.42
C ASN A 58 9.82 8.61 -0.14
N GLN A 59 10.80 9.14 0.60
CA GLN A 59 11.18 8.58 1.90
C GLN A 59 10.07 8.75 2.95
N GLY A 60 9.37 9.88 2.94
CA GLY A 60 8.24 10.10 3.84
C GLY A 60 7.16 9.03 3.67
N LEU A 61 6.81 8.71 2.42
CA LEU A 61 5.91 7.59 2.13
C LEU A 61 6.51 6.24 2.54
N ALA A 62 7.78 5.98 2.22
CA ALA A 62 8.41 4.71 2.57
C ALA A 62 8.42 4.44 4.08
N TRP A 63 8.67 5.48 4.88
CA TRP A 63 8.58 5.40 6.34
C TRP A 63 7.13 5.20 6.83
N ALA A 64 6.16 5.93 6.25
CA ALA A 64 4.75 5.76 6.61
C ALA A 64 4.27 4.32 6.31
N ASP A 65 4.64 3.79 5.15
CA ASP A 65 4.28 2.43 4.77
C ASP A 65 4.93 1.41 5.71
N ALA A 66 6.23 1.53 5.97
CA ALA A 66 6.98 0.59 6.79
C ALA A 66 6.52 0.56 8.26
N PHE A 67 6.21 1.71 8.86
CA PHE A 67 5.86 1.80 10.28
C PHE A 67 4.37 1.70 10.57
N PHE A 68 3.53 2.17 9.66
CA PHE A 68 2.10 2.25 9.90
C PHE A 68 1.35 1.25 9.04
N TRP A 69 1.47 1.34 7.73
CA TRP A 69 0.57 0.61 6.84
C TRP A 69 0.86 -0.89 6.77
N VAL A 70 2.13 -1.27 6.61
CA VAL A 70 2.54 -2.69 6.53
C VAL A 70 2.16 -3.44 7.81
N PRO A 71 2.50 -2.95 9.03
CA PRO A 71 2.08 -3.62 10.25
C PRO A 71 0.55 -3.70 10.41
N LEU A 72 -0.16 -2.63 10.06
CA LEU A 72 -1.62 -2.57 10.17
C LEU A 72 -2.29 -3.62 9.28
N GLN A 73 -1.87 -3.72 8.02
CA GLN A 73 -2.41 -4.69 7.07
C GLN A 73 -2.09 -6.14 7.46
N ILE A 74 -0.86 -6.40 7.94
CA ILE A 74 -0.46 -7.73 8.43
C ILE A 74 -1.30 -8.12 9.64
N ALA A 75 -1.46 -7.22 10.61
CA ALA A 75 -2.26 -7.47 11.79
C ALA A 75 -3.74 -7.68 11.44
N GLY A 76 -4.31 -6.85 10.57
CA GLY A 76 -5.68 -7.01 10.08
C GLY A 76 -5.90 -8.34 9.39
N SER A 77 -5.02 -8.70 8.45
CA SER A 77 -5.08 -9.98 7.73
C SER A 77 -4.95 -11.18 8.68
N ALA A 78 -4.02 -11.12 9.64
CA ALA A 78 -3.86 -12.18 10.64
C ALA A 78 -5.12 -12.33 11.52
N GLY A 79 -5.67 -11.23 12.02
CA GLY A 79 -6.91 -11.26 12.80
C GLY A 79 -8.09 -11.78 11.99
N MET A 80 -8.20 -11.42 10.70
CA MET A 80 -9.24 -11.95 9.80
C MET A 80 -9.14 -13.48 9.66
N LEU A 81 -7.93 -14.01 9.44
CA LEU A 81 -7.68 -15.45 9.32
C LEU A 81 -7.95 -16.21 10.61
N LEU A 82 -7.79 -15.55 11.76
CA LEU A 82 -8.15 -16.09 13.08
C LEU A 82 -9.65 -15.93 13.40
N GLY A 83 -10.42 -15.26 12.55
CA GLY A 83 -11.85 -15.00 12.78
C GLY A 83 -12.13 -13.91 13.82
N GLU A 84 -11.14 -13.10 14.16
CA GLU A 84 -11.23 -12.08 15.20
C GLU A 84 -11.86 -10.79 14.67
N ARG A 85 -12.82 -10.22 15.41
CA ARG A 85 -13.54 -9.00 14.98
C ARG A 85 -12.61 -7.80 14.82
N TRP A 86 -11.59 -7.68 15.67
CA TRP A 86 -10.58 -6.63 15.56
C TRP A 86 -9.75 -6.76 14.28
N GLY A 87 -9.56 -7.98 13.75
CA GLY A 87 -8.88 -8.21 12.49
C GLY A 87 -9.59 -7.55 11.31
N PHE A 88 -10.91 -7.75 11.22
CA PHE A 88 -11.74 -7.09 10.21
C PHE A 88 -11.76 -5.56 10.39
N LEU A 89 -11.74 -5.06 11.63
CA LEU A 89 -11.67 -3.60 11.88
C LEU A 89 -10.33 -3.01 11.41
N LEU A 90 -9.21 -3.69 11.70
CA LEU A 90 -7.89 -3.24 11.25
C LEU A 90 -7.75 -3.35 9.73
N ALA A 91 -8.28 -4.39 9.11
CA ALA A 91 -8.32 -4.54 7.66
C ALA A 91 -9.14 -3.42 7.00
N LEU A 92 -10.31 -3.07 7.57
CA LEU A 92 -11.10 -1.93 7.12
C LEU A 92 -10.32 -0.61 7.23
N ALA A 93 -9.58 -0.41 8.33
CA ALA A 93 -8.73 0.77 8.49
C ALA A 93 -7.56 0.78 7.50
N ALA A 94 -6.93 -0.37 7.24
CA ALA A 94 -5.82 -0.54 6.30
C ALA A 94 -6.25 -0.34 4.84
N SER A 95 -7.52 -0.60 4.54
CA SER A 95 -8.14 -0.39 3.22
C SER A 95 -8.18 1.09 2.81
N VAL A 96 -8.20 2.02 3.77
CA VAL A 96 -8.27 3.47 3.50
C VAL A 96 -6.98 4.00 2.88
N PRO A 97 -5.77 3.74 3.43
CA PRO A 97 -4.51 4.11 2.78
C PRO A 97 -4.36 3.61 1.33
N PHE A 98 -4.86 2.40 1.00
CA PHE A 98 -4.84 1.88 -0.39
C PHE A 98 -5.53 2.83 -1.38
N VAL A 99 -6.63 3.45 -0.95
CA VAL A 99 -7.45 4.31 -1.80
C VAL A 99 -7.03 5.77 -1.68
N TYR A 100 -6.74 6.24 -0.46
CA TYR A 100 -6.36 7.61 -0.18
C TYR A 100 -5.04 7.99 -0.85
N SER A 101 -4.01 7.15 -0.71
CA SER A 101 -2.67 7.42 -1.25
C SER A 101 -2.65 7.44 -2.78
N ALA A 102 -3.62 6.77 -3.42
CA ALA A 102 -3.80 6.84 -4.85
C ALA A 102 -3.96 8.31 -5.26
N PHE A 103 -5.04 9.00 -4.85
CA PHE A 103 -5.37 10.35 -5.36
C PHE A 103 -4.19 11.35 -5.48
N PRO A 104 -3.37 11.60 -4.44
CA PRO A 104 -2.22 12.50 -4.56
C PRO A 104 -1.16 11.97 -5.54
N LEU A 105 -0.91 10.66 -5.58
CA LEU A 105 0.01 10.06 -6.55
C LEU A 105 -0.48 10.29 -8.01
N PHE A 106 -1.79 10.33 -8.27
CA PHE A 106 -2.31 10.52 -9.63
C PHE A 106 -2.14 11.94 -10.07
N ILE A 107 -2.47 12.86 -9.17
CA ILE A 107 -2.33 14.29 -9.43
C ILE A 107 -0.87 14.58 -9.76
N TRP A 108 0.08 14.03 -9.00
CA TRP A 108 1.50 14.21 -9.31
C TRP A 108 1.92 13.51 -10.60
N ASP A 109 1.49 12.28 -10.85
CA ASP A 109 1.85 11.58 -12.08
C ASP A 109 1.31 12.33 -13.32
N ARG A 110 0.06 12.84 -13.25
CA ARG A 110 -0.58 13.63 -14.31
C ARG A 110 0.11 14.97 -14.54
N ASP A 111 0.42 15.70 -13.47
CA ASP A 111 0.87 17.10 -13.56
C ASP A 111 2.40 17.23 -13.66
N LEU A 112 3.16 16.27 -13.14
CA LEU A 112 4.61 16.33 -13.03
C LEU A 112 5.31 15.24 -13.87
N GLY A 113 4.55 14.30 -14.43
CA GLY A 113 5.06 13.31 -15.39
C GLY A 113 6.08 12.33 -14.80
N TYR A 114 6.07 12.13 -13.47
CA TYR A 114 7.13 11.40 -12.78
C TYR A 114 7.25 9.93 -13.18
N ARG A 115 6.14 9.17 -13.28
CA ARG A 115 6.20 7.70 -13.38
C ARG A 115 5.81 7.19 -14.77
N LYS A 116 6.76 6.54 -15.46
CA LYS A 116 6.56 6.00 -16.83
C LYS A 116 6.16 4.50 -16.88
N ASN A 117 6.47 3.70 -15.84
CA ASN A 117 6.38 2.24 -15.90
C ASN A 117 5.57 1.53 -14.78
N TYR A 118 5.09 2.24 -13.76
CA TYR A 118 4.45 1.63 -12.56
C TYR A 118 2.97 2.00 -12.36
N TRP A 119 2.35 2.61 -13.37
CA TRP A 119 0.98 3.11 -13.30
C TRP A 119 -0.01 2.00 -12.94
N VAL A 120 0.00 0.85 -13.64
CA VAL A 120 -0.99 -0.23 -13.44
C VAL A 120 -0.93 -0.85 -12.03
N ILE A 121 0.25 -0.96 -11.43
CA ILE A 121 0.39 -1.52 -10.08
C ILE A 121 -0.14 -0.52 -9.05
N THR A 122 0.35 0.73 -9.09
CA THR A 122 -0.01 1.79 -8.14
C THR A 122 -1.48 2.23 -8.27
N TRP A 123 -2.03 2.20 -9.49
CA TRP A 123 -3.39 2.68 -9.81
C TRP A 123 -4.44 1.60 -9.96
N GLY A 124 -4.03 0.40 -10.36
CA GLY A 124 -4.94 -0.72 -10.54
C GLY A 124 -5.00 -1.57 -9.28
N ILE A 125 -3.90 -2.25 -8.98
CA ILE A 125 -3.90 -3.35 -8.02
C ILE A 125 -4.15 -2.87 -6.58
N PHE A 126 -3.42 -1.85 -6.13
CA PHE A 126 -3.53 -1.36 -4.75
C PHE A 126 -4.92 -0.75 -4.45
N PRO A 127 -5.43 0.22 -5.22
CA PRO A 127 -6.73 0.83 -4.92
C PRO A 127 -7.91 -0.16 -5.10
N ALA A 128 -7.85 -1.03 -6.11
CA ALA A 128 -8.87 -2.05 -6.31
C ALA A 128 -8.91 -3.04 -5.14
N TYR A 129 -7.74 -3.48 -4.67
CA TYR A 129 -7.65 -4.31 -3.48
C TYR A 129 -8.23 -3.59 -2.25
N GLY A 130 -7.83 -2.35 -1.99
CA GLY A 130 -8.33 -1.56 -0.87
C GLY A 130 -9.85 -1.38 -0.85
N LEU A 131 -10.47 -1.17 -2.01
CA LEU A 131 -11.93 -1.12 -2.12
C LEU A 131 -12.58 -2.48 -1.84
N LEU A 132 -12.04 -3.56 -2.42
CA LEU A 132 -12.55 -4.92 -2.22
C LEU A 132 -12.45 -5.33 -0.74
N GLU A 133 -11.30 -5.14 -0.13
CA GLU A 133 -11.06 -5.41 1.28
C GLU A 133 -11.96 -4.56 2.16
N GLY A 134 -12.07 -3.25 1.90
CA GLY A 134 -12.89 -2.33 2.68
C GLY A 134 -14.36 -2.73 2.67
N ILE A 135 -14.92 -3.00 1.48
CA ILE A 135 -16.31 -3.46 1.33
C ILE A 135 -16.51 -4.79 2.07
N TYR A 136 -15.59 -5.73 1.89
CA TYR A 136 -15.68 -7.05 2.51
C TYR A 136 -15.63 -6.96 4.04
N ALA A 137 -14.63 -6.27 4.59
CA ALA A 137 -14.44 -6.11 6.02
C ALA A 137 -15.62 -5.37 6.66
N PHE A 138 -16.12 -4.31 6.02
CA PHE A 138 -17.30 -3.59 6.48
C PHE A 138 -18.54 -4.48 6.52
N ALA A 139 -18.82 -5.22 5.43
CA ALA A 139 -19.95 -6.15 5.38
C ALA A 139 -19.86 -7.23 6.47
N ARG A 140 -18.66 -7.77 6.72
CA ARG A 140 -18.42 -8.74 7.80
C ARG A 140 -18.67 -8.11 9.17
N LEU A 141 -18.24 -6.87 9.41
CA LEU A 141 -18.42 -6.21 10.71
C LEU A 141 -19.89 -5.90 11.07
N LEU A 142 -20.77 -5.86 10.07
CA LEU A 142 -22.22 -5.66 10.23
C LEU A 142 -22.99 -6.97 10.45
N SER A 143 -22.39 -8.13 10.14
CA SER A 143 -22.99 -9.47 10.30
C SER A 143 -22.51 -10.13 11.59
#